data_AF-A0A165RJ20-F1
#
_entry.id   AF-A0A165RJ20-F1
#
_cell.length_a   1.000
_cell.length_b   1.000
_cell.length_c   1.000
_cell.angle_alpha   90.00
_cell.angle_beta   90.00
_cell.angle_gamma   90.00
#
_symmetry.space_group_name_H-M   'P 1'
#
loop_
_entity.id
_entity.type
_entity.pdbx_description
1 polymer ?
#
loop_
_entity_poly.entity_id
_entity_poly.type
_entity_poly.pdbx_seq_one_letter_code
_entity_poly.pdbx_strand_id
1 'polypeptide(L)'
;MLDEQRGNEDRSSEQKIIIDVTAFSDNWLRFEKTAKLCQTAAYLTEAGYMSEGVLISVDPGELPADRTVFDITVRLPFPASASSHGILLPNISASLLGFDFYVDRMNDRVSFDSLFLRSMDKPIHVDSLRANNVRVQNWNGEITGSFTASNRIDLYAHNGAVTVNASLVAHRADIGSSRLRNAATPTLLVTTVYGAINASVNLFTRSTDEDITTGVSRTAYKTIFHTSKAPLTVIYPSAPESHNLTLFTSNSHAPTTLRLPTSFTGSLALRSQGPPHRPPHRPPIVHFDQDSDKHGRSLQVSSTSDNLVMARVLPGSSDGVQPAGGLVDVQTIEGDLDLLL
;
A
#
# COMPACT_ATOMS: atom_id res chain seq x y z
N MET A 1 8.34 22.33 -61.47
CA MET A 1 8.95 21.34 -60.56
C MET A 1 9.50 22.16 -59.40
N LEU A 2 8.64 22.47 -58.43
CA LEU A 2 8.98 23.23 -57.23
C LEU A 2 8.68 22.29 -56.07
N ASP A 3 9.74 21.87 -55.40
CA ASP A 3 9.71 20.96 -54.25
C ASP A 3 9.07 21.66 -53.04
N GLU A 4 7.88 21.19 -52.69
CA GLU A 4 7.17 21.56 -51.47
C GLU A 4 7.75 20.74 -50.31
N GLN A 5 8.88 21.19 -49.74
CA GLN A 5 9.38 20.65 -48.48
C GLN A 5 8.44 21.07 -47.33
N ARG A 6 7.43 20.24 -47.06
CA ARG A 6 6.71 20.27 -45.78
C ARG A 6 7.67 19.85 -44.67
N GLY A 7 8.15 20.82 -43.92
CA GLY A 7 8.79 20.61 -42.63
C GLY A 7 7.82 19.90 -41.71
N ASN A 8 8.09 18.62 -41.46
CA ASN A 8 7.43 17.84 -40.43
C ASN A 8 8.02 18.32 -39.10
N GLU A 9 7.48 19.42 -38.56
CA GLU A 9 7.72 19.81 -37.17
C GLU A 9 7.30 18.63 -36.31
N ASP A 10 8.30 17.89 -35.83
CA ASP A 10 8.18 16.87 -34.81
C ASP A 10 7.71 17.56 -33.53
N ARG A 11 6.41 17.84 -33.45
CA ARG A 11 5.69 18.20 -32.24
C ARG A 11 5.67 16.95 -31.37
N SER A 12 6.83 16.62 -30.82
CA SER A 12 6.94 15.89 -29.56
C SER A 12 6.09 16.71 -28.57
N SER A 13 4.84 16.29 -28.43
CA SER A 13 3.88 16.92 -27.54
C SER A 13 4.45 16.79 -26.15
N GLU A 14 5.05 17.88 -25.68
CA GLU A 14 5.66 17.98 -24.36
C GLU A 14 4.64 17.49 -23.32
N GLN A 15 4.95 16.37 -22.67
CA GLN A 15 4.06 15.74 -21.69
C GLN A 15 4.02 16.62 -20.44
N LYS A 16 3.01 17.47 -20.33
CA LYS A 16 2.82 18.40 -19.22
C LYS A 16 1.84 17.87 -18.20
N ILE A 17 2.17 18.03 -16.92
CA ILE A 17 1.19 17.94 -15.82
C ILE A 17 0.47 19.28 -15.75
N ILE A 18 -0.85 19.27 -15.78
CA ILE A 18 -1.69 20.47 -15.70
C ILE A 18 -2.34 20.49 -14.31
N ILE A 19 -2.25 21.63 -13.63
CA ILE A 19 -2.87 21.82 -12.31
C ILE A 19 -3.86 22.96 -12.45
N ASP A 20 -5.14 22.63 -12.42
CA ASP A 20 -6.24 23.59 -12.43
C ASP A 20 -6.64 23.88 -10.99
N VAL A 21 -6.64 25.14 -10.58
CA VAL A 21 -7.05 25.59 -9.24
C VAL A 21 -8.23 26.53 -9.38
N THR A 22 -9.37 26.13 -8.82
CA THR A 22 -10.57 26.96 -8.72
C THR A 22 -10.81 27.31 -7.27
N ALA A 23 -11.04 28.59 -6.96
CA ALA A 23 -11.32 29.05 -5.61
C ALA A 23 -12.71 29.68 -5.54
N PHE A 24 -13.42 29.37 -4.46
CA PHE A 24 -14.72 29.94 -4.11
C PHE A 24 -14.56 30.66 -2.78
N SER A 25 -14.96 31.92 -2.70
CA SER A 25 -14.88 32.70 -1.47
C SER A 25 -16.07 33.63 -1.35
N ASP A 26 -16.62 33.75 -0.14
CA ASP A 26 -17.70 34.70 0.16
C ASP A 26 -17.21 36.17 0.04
N ASN A 27 -15.89 36.40 0.08
CA ASN A 27 -15.27 37.72 0.04
C ASN A 27 -14.06 37.77 -0.91
N TRP A 28 -14.35 37.84 -2.21
CA TRP A 28 -13.33 37.80 -3.27
C TRP A 28 -12.24 38.88 -3.14
N LEU A 29 -12.63 40.12 -2.80
CA LEU A 29 -11.70 41.25 -2.65
C LEU A 29 -10.64 41.01 -1.56
N ARG A 30 -11.01 40.27 -0.51
CA ARG A 30 -10.08 39.88 0.55
C ARG A 30 -9.26 38.67 0.15
N PHE A 31 -9.91 37.66 -0.40
CA PHE A 31 -9.25 36.45 -0.91
C PHE A 31 -8.08 36.78 -1.85
N GLU A 32 -8.28 37.70 -2.79
CA GLU A 32 -7.24 38.13 -3.75
C GLU A 32 -6.01 38.72 -3.06
N LYS A 33 -6.19 39.36 -1.89
CA LYS A 33 -5.09 39.94 -1.11
C LYS A 33 -4.34 38.86 -0.33
N THR A 34 -5.07 37.93 0.28
CA THR A 34 -4.56 36.98 1.29
C THR A 34 -4.10 35.64 0.72
N ALA A 35 -4.72 35.16 -0.36
CA ALA A 35 -4.35 33.89 -0.98
C ALA A 35 -3.27 34.11 -2.04
N LYS A 36 -2.27 33.23 -2.04
CA LYS A 36 -1.20 33.20 -3.06
C LYS A 36 -1.11 31.81 -3.66
N LEU A 37 -1.04 31.79 -4.99
CA LEU A 37 -0.71 30.60 -5.77
C LEU A 37 0.70 30.80 -6.31
N CYS A 38 1.65 29.99 -5.84
CA CYS A 38 3.06 30.11 -6.18
C CYS A 38 3.53 28.83 -6.86
N GLN A 39 4.17 28.96 -8.02
CA GLN A 39 4.99 27.87 -8.55
C GLN A 39 6.28 27.82 -7.72
N THR A 40 6.64 26.65 -7.21
CA THR A 40 7.89 26.49 -6.47
C THR A 40 9.05 26.39 -7.45
N ALA A 41 10.14 27.13 -7.21
CA ALA A 41 11.39 26.88 -7.90
C ALA A 41 11.88 25.45 -7.60
N ALA A 42 12.64 24.88 -8.54
CA ALA A 42 13.26 23.57 -8.35
C ALA A 42 14.09 23.57 -7.07
N TYR A 43 13.74 22.71 -6.11
CA TYR A 43 14.48 22.58 -4.85
C TYR A 43 14.85 21.13 -4.56
N LEU A 44 15.97 20.94 -3.87
CA LEU A 44 16.42 19.62 -3.44
C LEU A 44 15.66 19.23 -2.17
N THR A 45 14.84 18.18 -2.24
CA THR A 45 14.17 17.58 -1.10
C THR A 45 15.18 16.96 -0.11
N GLU A 46 14.77 16.71 1.13
CA GLU A 46 15.60 16.00 2.13
C GLU A 46 16.08 14.62 1.63
N ALA A 47 15.33 14.01 0.71
CA ALA A 47 15.68 12.74 0.08
C ALA A 47 16.60 12.88 -1.15
N GLY A 48 17.04 14.09 -1.50
CA GLY A 48 17.97 14.35 -2.61
C GLY A 48 17.33 14.43 -3.99
N TYR A 49 16.00 14.50 -4.10
CA TYR A 49 15.31 14.71 -5.37
C TYR A 49 15.08 16.19 -5.66
N MET A 50 15.28 16.62 -6.90
CA MET A 50 14.80 17.93 -7.37
C MET A 50 13.28 17.88 -7.52
N SER A 51 12.59 18.83 -6.91
CA SER A 51 11.13 18.95 -6.96
C SER A 51 10.72 20.33 -7.41
N GLU A 52 9.75 20.35 -8.33
CA GLU A 52 8.98 21.52 -8.72
C GLU A 52 7.50 21.23 -8.46
N GLY A 53 6.70 22.26 -8.24
CA GLY A 53 5.30 22.08 -7.87
C GLY A 53 4.57 23.40 -7.67
N VAL A 54 3.42 23.29 -7.02
CA VAL A 54 2.52 24.41 -6.75
C VAL A 54 2.26 24.48 -5.25
N LEU A 55 2.43 25.67 -4.68
CA LEU A 55 2.11 26.00 -3.30
C LEU A 55 0.90 26.94 -3.29
N ILE A 56 -0.13 26.56 -2.54
CA ILE A 56 -1.25 27.43 -2.20
C ILE A 56 -1.06 27.85 -0.76
N SER A 57 -0.90 29.15 -0.51
CA SER A 57 -0.79 29.70 0.85
C SER A 57 -1.87 30.75 1.10
N VAL A 58 -2.33 30.78 2.34
CA VAL A 58 -3.25 31.79 2.87
C VAL A 58 -2.63 32.33 4.15
N ASP A 59 -2.58 33.65 4.32
CA ASP A 59 -2.03 34.27 5.52
C ASP A 59 -2.84 33.85 6.77
N PRO A 60 -2.24 33.14 7.74
CA PRO A 60 -2.93 32.70 8.95
C PRO A 60 -3.40 33.87 9.83
N GLY A 61 -2.73 35.02 9.78
CA GLY A 61 -3.06 36.22 10.56
C GLY A 61 -4.27 37.00 10.01
N GLU A 62 -4.62 36.76 8.75
CA GLU A 62 -5.79 37.34 8.10
C GLU A 62 -6.89 36.30 7.83
N LEU A 63 -6.82 35.12 8.47
CA LEU A 63 -7.83 34.06 8.29
C LEU A 63 -9.22 34.63 8.54
N PRO A 64 -10.07 34.68 7.51
CA PRO A 64 -11.35 35.35 7.64
C PRO A 64 -12.33 34.46 8.42
N ALA A 65 -13.36 35.08 8.98
CA ALA A 65 -14.60 34.37 9.31
C ALA A 65 -15.32 33.86 8.04
N ASP A 66 -14.91 34.36 6.87
CA ASP A 66 -15.47 34.07 5.55
C ASP A 66 -15.05 32.67 5.07
N ARG A 67 -15.98 31.95 4.44
CA ARG A 67 -15.71 30.59 3.97
C ARG A 67 -14.97 30.66 2.65
N THR A 68 -13.84 29.96 2.57
CA THR A 68 -13.09 29.78 1.33
C THR A 68 -12.94 28.29 1.07
N VAL A 69 -13.21 27.88 -0.17
CA VAL A 69 -13.12 26.50 -0.65
C VAL A 69 -12.26 26.49 -1.91
N PHE A 70 -11.41 25.48 -2.03
CA PHE A 70 -10.60 25.25 -3.22
C PHE A 70 -10.97 23.91 -3.85
N ASP A 71 -11.07 23.91 -5.17
CA ASP A 71 -11.12 22.72 -6.01
C ASP A 71 -9.83 22.67 -6.84
N ILE A 72 -9.06 21.60 -6.66
CA ILE A 72 -7.75 21.42 -7.28
C ILE A 72 -7.79 20.16 -8.12
N THR A 73 -7.70 20.32 -9.43
CA THR A 73 -7.66 19.20 -10.37
C THR A 73 -6.26 19.06 -10.94
N VAL A 74 -5.61 17.92 -10.69
CA VAL A 74 -4.31 17.58 -11.29
C VAL A 74 -4.53 16.62 -12.45
N ARG A 75 -4.21 17.07 -13.67
CA ARG A 75 -4.31 16.27 -14.89
C ARG A 75 -2.93 15.80 -15.30
N LEU A 76 -2.79 14.48 -15.38
CA LEU A 76 -1.54 13.83 -15.78
C LEU A 76 -1.51 13.65 -17.30
N PRO A 77 -0.32 13.72 -17.93
CA PRO A 77 -0.20 13.46 -19.36
C PRO A 77 -0.65 12.03 -19.66
N PHE A 78 -1.35 11.86 -20.77
CA PHE A 78 -1.77 10.56 -21.30
C PHE A 78 -1.34 10.46 -22.77
N PRO A 79 -0.69 9.36 -23.20
CA PRO A 79 -0.29 9.25 -24.59
C PRO A 79 -1.55 8.99 -25.44
N ALA A 80 -1.74 9.77 -26.50
CA ALA A 80 -2.89 9.61 -27.41
C ALA A 80 -2.92 8.21 -28.07
N SER A 81 -1.75 7.59 -28.24
CA SER A 81 -1.59 6.22 -28.70
C SER A 81 -1.52 5.30 -27.49
N ALA A 82 -2.44 4.34 -27.40
CA ALA A 82 -2.46 3.31 -26.37
C ALA A 82 -1.23 2.39 -26.50
N SER A 83 -0.07 2.86 -26.05
CA SER A 83 1.07 1.99 -25.81
C SER A 83 0.67 1.03 -24.69
N SER A 84 0.95 -0.26 -24.88
CA SER A 84 0.68 -1.32 -23.89
C SER A 84 1.40 -1.12 -22.55
N HIS A 85 2.30 -0.14 -22.49
CA HIS A 85 3.10 0.25 -21.35
C HIS A 85 2.69 1.69 -21.01
N GLY A 86 1.95 1.88 -19.91
CA GLY A 86 1.51 3.21 -19.46
C GLY A 86 2.69 4.16 -19.19
N ILE A 87 2.40 5.44 -18.94
CA ILE A 87 3.44 6.44 -18.66
C ILE A 87 4.00 6.22 -17.26
N LEU A 88 5.31 6.09 -17.14
CA LEU A 88 6.01 6.14 -15.86
C LEU A 88 6.26 7.60 -15.50
N LEU A 89 5.55 8.10 -14.49
CA LEU A 89 5.83 9.37 -13.85
C LEU A 89 6.84 9.18 -12.72
N PRO A 90 7.69 10.18 -12.44
CA PRO A 90 8.65 10.13 -11.36
C PRO A 90 7.93 10.31 -10.00
N ASN A 91 8.51 11.09 -9.09
CA ASN A 91 7.97 11.29 -7.76
C ASN A 91 6.87 12.36 -7.77
N ILE A 92 5.66 12.00 -7.33
CA ILE A 92 4.56 12.94 -7.10
C ILE A 92 4.28 13.01 -5.60
N SER A 93 4.12 14.24 -5.09
CA SER A 93 3.75 14.46 -3.70
C SER A 93 2.70 15.56 -3.57
N ALA A 94 1.74 15.35 -2.69
CA ALA A 94 0.73 16.35 -2.34
C ALA A 94 0.43 16.29 -0.83
N SER A 95 0.45 17.46 -0.18
CA SER A 95 0.16 17.60 1.24
C SER A 95 -0.83 18.75 1.42
N LEU A 96 -2.11 18.41 1.56
CA LEU A 96 -3.21 19.38 1.65
C LEU A 96 -4.03 19.06 2.90
N LEU A 97 -3.91 19.90 3.93
CA LEU A 97 -4.61 19.71 5.19
C LEU A 97 -6.07 20.16 5.05
N GLY A 98 -7.01 19.31 5.44
CA GLY A 98 -8.45 19.61 5.34
C GLY A 98 -9.06 19.42 3.95
N PHE A 99 -8.35 18.76 3.03
CA PHE A 99 -8.81 18.46 1.68
C PHE A 99 -9.17 16.99 1.52
N ASP A 100 -10.30 16.74 0.86
CA ASP A 100 -10.64 15.45 0.30
C ASP A 100 -9.72 15.17 -0.89
N PHE A 101 -9.11 13.99 -0.92
CA PHE A 101 -8.32 13.54 -2.07
C PHE A 101 -9.12 12.51 -2.86
N TYR A 102 -9.26 12.75 -4.17
CA TYR A 102 -9.81 11.78 -5.11
C TYR A 102 -8.76 11.47 -6.17
N VAL A 103 -8.35 10.20 -6.25
CA VAL A 103 -7.49 9.68 -7.31
C VAL A 103 -8.31 8.75 -8.17
N ASP A 104 -8.47 9.10 -9.44
CA ASP A 104 -9.18 8.30 -10.43
C ASP A 104 -8.50 6.94 -10.71
N ARG A 105 -9.15 6.11 -11.52
CA ARG A 105 -8.56 4.87 -12.04
C ARG A 105 -7.38 5.17 -12.96
N MET A 106 -6.17 4.99 -12.43
CA MET A 106 -4.91 5.25 -13.11
C MET A 106 -4.06 4.01 -13.36
N ASN A 107 -4.37 2.85 -12.76
CA ASN A 107 -3.48 1.68 -12.75
C ASN A 107 -3.07 1.16 -14.16
N ASP A 108 -3.93 1.37 -15.15
CA ASP A 108 -3.81 0.95 -16.55
C ASP A 108 -3.14 2.01 -17.44
N ARG A 109 -3.00 3.24 -16.94
CA ARG A 109 -2.61 4.41 -17.74
C ARG A 109 -1.29 5.00 -17.30
N VAL A 110 -1.07 5.05 -15.99
CA VAL A 110 0.06 5.73 -15.37
C VAL A 110 0.62 4.85 -14.26
N SER A 111 1.94 4.73 -14.22
CA SER A 111 2.66 4.24 -13.06
C SER A 111 3.48 5.37 -12.46
N PHE A 112 3.66 5.36 -11.15
CA PHE A 112 4.53 6.31 -10.45
C PHE A 112 5.80 5.61 -9.98
N ASP A 113 6.93 6.28 -9.97
CA ASP A 113 8.08 5.78 -9.22
C ASP A 113 7.77 5.90 -7.71
N SER A 114 7.37 7.09 -7.26
CA SER A 114 6.88 7.29 -5.90
C SER A 114 5.68 8.21 -5.85
N LEU A 115 4.71 7.87 -5.00
CA LEU A 115 3.56 8.72 -4.69
C LEU A 115 3.47 8.97 -3.19
N PHE A 116 3.38 10.24 -2.80
CA PHE A 116 3.13 10.64 -1.42
C PHE A 116 1.88 11.52 -1.30
N LEU A 117 0.88 11.06 -0.57
CA LEU A 117 -0.33 11.83 -0.27
C LEU A 117 -0.45 12.05 1.23
N ARG A 118 -0.72 13.29 1.64
CA ARG A 118 -0.96 13.64 3.05
C ARG A 118 -2.17 14.54 3.21
N SER A 119 -3.10 14.12 4.05
CA SER A 119 -4.22 14.93 4.55
C SER A 119 -4.25 14.90 6.09
N MET A 120 -5.21 15.61 6.67
CA MET A 120 -5.43 15.64 8.12
C MET A 120 -6.86 15.26 8.48
N ASP A 121 -7.88 15.93 7.96
CA ASP A 121 -9.25 15.77 8.47
C ASP A 121 -10.22 15.08 7.51
N LYS A 122 -9.86 15.04 6.23
CA LYS A 122 -10.74 14.61 5.15
C LYS A 122 -10.25 13.32 4.52
N PRO A 123 -11.15 12.48 3.99
CA PRO A 123 -10.81 11.20 3.40
C PRO A 123 -9.82 11.32 2.23
N ILE A 124 -9.05 10.24 2.04
CA ILE A 124 -8.26 9.99 0.83
C ILE A 124 -8.87 8.79 0.13
N HIS A 125 -9.47 9.01 -1.03
CA HIS A 125 -10.08 8.00 -1.87
C HIS A 125 -9.26 7.76 -3.14
N VAL A 126 -8.88 6.50 -3.37
CA VAL A 126 -8.10 6.08 -4.53
C VAL A 126 -8.84 4.96 -5.26
N ASP A 127 -9.43 5.21 -6.43
CA ASP A 127 -10.12 4.17 -7.21
C ASP A 127 -9.15 3.03 -7.54
N SER A 128 -8.09 3.34 -8.30
CA SER A 128 -6.91 2.46 -8.36
C SER A 128 -5.67 3.16 -8.91
N LEU A 129 -4.50 2.85 -8.36
CA LEU A 129 -3.22 3.35 -8.87
C LEU A 129 -2.12 2.29 -8.86
N ARG A 130 -1.07 2.55 -9.64
CA ARG A 130 0.14 1.72 -9.71
C ARG A 130 1.37 2.56 -9.43
N ALA A 131 2.26 2.12 -8.53
CA ALA A 131 3.53 2.79 -8.28
C ALA A 131 4.66 1.81 -7.95
N ASN A 132 5.91 2.26 -7.85
CA ASN A 132 6.93 1.47 -7.14
C ASN A 132 6.77 1.66 -5.63
N ASN A 133 6.63 2.92 -5.20
CA ASN A 133 6.45 3.29 -3.79
C ASN A 133 5.18 4.13 -3.61
N VAL A 134 4.34 3.74 -2.65
CA VAL A 134 3.15 4.48 -2.23
C VAL A 134 3.28 4.81 -0.76
N ARG A 135 3.06 6.07 -0.40
CA ARG A 135 2.92 6.50 0.99
C ARG A 135 1.69 7.40 1.12
N VAL A 136 0.73 7.00 1.94
CA VAL A 136 -0.49 7.77 2.21
C VAL A 136 -0.61 7.99 3.71
N GLN A 137 -0.76 9.25 4.11
CA GLN A 137 -0.89 9.63 5.51
C GLN A 137 -2.16 10.46 5.72
N ASN A 138 -2.95 10.06 6.71
CA ASN A 138 -4.10 10.82 7.17
C ASN A 138 -4.10 10.86 8.70
N TRP A 139 -4.68 11.89 9.30
CA TRP A 139 -4.78 11.95 10.76
C TRP A 139 -6.15 11.47 11.22
N ASN A 140 -7.21 12.11 10.76
CA ASN A 140 -8.58 11.87 11.15
C ASN A 140 -9.44 11.29 10.02
N GLY A 141 -9.10 11.57 8.76
CA GLY A 141 -9.83 11.04 7.62
C GLY A 141 -9.49 9.58 7.33
N GLU A 142 -10.45 8.85 6.75
CA GLU A 142 -10.22 7.50 6.27
C GLU A 142 -9.30 7.46 5.05
N ILE A 143 -8.69 6.29 4.81
CA ILE A 143 -7.97 5.96 3.59
C ILE A 143 -8.68 4.79 2.94
N THR A 144 -9.22 5.01 1.74
CA THR A 144 -9.88 3.97 0.96
C THR A 144 -9.27 3.84 -0.42
N GLY A 145 -9.13 2.61 -0.93
CA GLY A 145 -8.77 2.45 -2.33
C GLY A 145 -8.01 1.20 -2.73
N SER A 146 -7.58 1.18 -4.00
CA SER A 146 -6.81 0.08 -4.58
C SER A 146 -5.39 0.50 -4.97
N PHE A 147 -4.39 -0.16 -4.38
CA PHE A 147 -2.98 0.19 -4.55
C PHE A 147 -2.20 -0.99 -5.12
N THR A 148 -1.51 -0.78 -6.23
CA THR A 148 -0.56 -1.76 -6.77
C THR A 148 0.85 -1.24 -6.62
N ALA A 149 1.73 -1.97 -5.94
CA ALA A 149 3.13 -1.58 -5.80
C ALA A 149 4.12 -2.69 -6.11
N SER A 150 5.24 -2.32 -6.73
CA SER A 150 6.37 -3.24 -6.97
C SER A 150 7.37 -3.29 -5.82
N ASN A 151 7.42 -2.25 -4.97
CA ASN A 151 8.35 -2.16 -3.83
C ASN A 151 7.64 -1.94 -2.50
N ARG A 152 6.91 -0.83 -2.32
CA ARG A 152 6.35 -0.50 -1.00
C ARG A 152 4.99 0.19 -1.05
N ILE A 153 4.10 -0.20 -0.15
CA ILE A 153 2.87 0.53 0.19
C ILE A 153 2.91 0.83 1.68
N ASP A 154 2.82 2.10 2.05
CA ASP A 154 2.87 2.58 3.43
C ASP A 154 1.65 3.46 3.71
N LEU A 155 0.68 2.93 4.45
CA LEU A 155 -0.57 3.60 4.78
C LEU A 155 -0.63 3.87 6.27
N TYR A 156 -0.81 5.13 6.64
CA TYR A 156 -0.92 5.57 8.02
C TYR A 156 -2.18 6.41 8.21
N ALA A 157 -3.06 5.99 9.13
CA ALA A 157 -4.18 6.80 9.58
C ALA A 157 -4.25 6.82 11.11
N HIS A 158 -4.24 7.99 11.76
CA HIS A 158 -4.26 8.02 13.24
C HIS A 158 -5.61 7.53 13.80
N ASN A 159 -6.69 8.25 13.49
CA ASN A 159 -8.06 7.98 13.90
C ASN A 159 -8.93 7.38 12.78
N GLY A 160 -8.59 7.68 11.52
CA GLY A 160 -9.37 7.23 10.36
C GLY A 160 -9.22 5.74 10.08
N ALA A 161 -10.28 5.12 9.57
CA ALA A 161 -10.24 3.74 9.11
C ALA A 161 -9.40 3.60 7.83
N VAL A 162 -8.85 2.41 7.60
CA VAL A 162 -8.13 2.07 6.37
C VAL A 162 -8.81 0.86 5.71
N THR A 163 -9.42 1.08 4.55
CA THR A 163 -10.08 0.01 3.76
C THR A 163 -9.43 -0.10 2.39
N VAL A 164 -8.61 -1.14 2.16
CA VAL A 164 -7.77 -1.19 0.96
C VAL A 164 -7.71 -2.54 0.26
N ASN A 165 -7.61 -2.48 -1.06
CA ASN A 165 -7.20 -3.58 -1.93
C ASN A 165 -5.74 -3.36 -2.33
N ALA A 166 -4.81 -4.03 -1.64
CA ALA A 166 -3.38 -3.93 -1.92
C ALA A 166 -2.95 -5.06 -2.86
N SER A 167 -2.12 -4.74 -3.85
CA SER A 167 -1.50 -5.70 -4.76
C SER A 167 0.02 -5.52 -4.74
N LEU A 168 0.73 -6.50 -4.21
CA LEU A 168 2.19 -6.51 -4.17
C LEU A 168 2.72 -7.28 -5.37
N VAL A 169 3.47 -6.61 -6.24
CA VAL A 169 4.03 -7.18 -7.46
C VAL A 169 5.51 -7.37 -7.29
N ALA A 170 5.93 -8.60 -7.05
CA ALA A 170 7.34 -8.90 -7.01
C ALA A 170 7.90 -9.13 -8.40
N HIS A 171 9.08 -8.58 -8.64
CA HIS A 171 9.94 -8.95 -9.74
C HIS A 171 10.78 -10.14 -9.30
N ARG A 172 10.84 -11.19 -10.13
CA ARG A 172 11.75 -12.30 -9.88
C ARG A 172 13.15 -11.71 -9.93
N ALA A 173 13.80 -11.64 -8.77
CA ALA A 173 15.18 -11.21 -8.69
C ALA A 173 15.99 -12.21 -9.53
N ASP A 174 16.81 -11.72 -10.46
CA ASP A 174 17.80 -12.53 -11.18
C ASP A 174 18.74 -13.15 -10.14
N ILE A 175 18.39 -14.31 -9.60
CA ILE A 175 19.12 -15.01 -8.53
C ILE A 175 20.53 -15.43 -8.98
N GLY A 176 20.85 -15.29 -10.27
CA GLY A 176 22.20 -15.49 -10.81
C GLY A 176 23.06 -14.23 -10.92
N SER A 177 22.50 -13.01 -10.86
CA SER A 177 23.30 -11.80 -11.03
C SER A 177 23.63 -11.19 -9.68
N SER A 178 24.85 -11.46 -9.19
CA SER A 178 25.41 -10.81 -7.99
C SER A 178 25.48 -9.27 -8.06
N ARG A 179 25.05 -8.69 -9.20
CA ARG A 179 25.00 -7.26 -9.49
C ARG A 179 23.65 -6.61 -9.14
N LEU A 180 22.56 -7.36 -8.97
CA LEU A 180 21.26 -6.85 -8.54
C LEU A 180 20.96 -7.27 -7.09
N ARG A 181 21.87 -6.98 -6.15
CA ARG A 181 21.72 -7.28 -4.71
C ARG A 181 20.56 -6.55 -4.01
N ASN A 182 19.77 -5.75 -4.72
CA ASN A 182 18.78 -4.83 -4.15
C ASN A 182 17.36 -5.05 -4.68
N ALA A 183 17.01 -6.26 -5.17
CA ALA A 183 15.61 -6.57 -5.43
C ALA A 183 14.85 -6.52 -4.09
N ALA A 184 14.20 -5.38 -3.84
CA ALA A 184 13.54 -5.13 -2.58
C ALA A 184 12.33 -6.06 -2.44
N THR A 185 12.18 -6.67 -1.27
CA THR A 185 11.01 -7.47 -0.94
C THR A 185 9.77 -6.57 -0.93
N PRO A 186 8.77 -6.80 -1.80
CA PRO A 186 7.57 -5.98 -1.80
C PRO A 186 6.93 -5.96 -0.41
N THR A 187 6.70 -4.76 0.10
CA THR A 187 6.29 -4.54 1.49
C THR A 187 5.00 -3.74 1.57
N LEU A 188 4.00 -4.27 2.25
CA LEU A 188 2.81 -3.53 2.68
C LEU A 188 2.93 -3.21 4.18
N LEU A 189 2.79 -1.94 4.54
CA LEU A 189 2.68 -1.48 5.92
C LEU A 189 1.37 -0.70 6.05
N VAL A 190 0.49 -1.16 6.93
CA VAL A 190 -0.76 -0.44 7.27
C VAL A 190 -0.79 -0.23 8.77
N THR A 191 -0.81 1.03 9.18
CA THR A 191 -0.81 1.40 10.58
C THR A 191 -1.97 2.34 10.89
N THR A 192 -2.69 2.02 11.95
CA THR A 192 -3.64 2.91 12.57
C THR A 192 -3.47 2.94 14.08
N VAL A 193 -4.10 3.91 14.76
CA VAL A 193 -4.16 3.92 16.23
C VAL A 193 -5.56 3.56 16.68
N TYR A 194 -6.58 4.25 16.16
CA TYR A 194 -7.98 4.09 16.56
C TYR A 194 -8.91 3.71 15.40
N GLY A 195 -8.40 3.66 14.17
CA GLY A 195 -9.17 3.30 12.99
C GLY A 195 -9.16 1.79 12.74
N ALA A 196 -10.29 1.26 12.25
CA ALA A 196 -10.33 -0.13 11.82
C ALA A 196 -9.44 -0.33 10.58
N ILE A 197 -8.84 -1.51 10.46
CA ILE A 197 -8.12 -1.92 9.25
C ILE A 197 -8.92 -3.04 8.58
N ASN A 198 -9.32 -2.82 7.33
CA ASN A 198 -9.89 -3.84 6.46
C ASN A 198 -9.06 -3.93 5.18
N ALA A 199 -8.22 -4.96 5.07
CA ALA A 199 -7.27 -5.11 3.98
C ALA A 199 -7.48 -6.43 3.21
N SER A 200 -7.57 -6.29 1.89
CA SER A 200 -7.52 -7.40 0.94
C SER A 200 -6.19 -7.35 0.19
N VAL A 201 -5.34 -8.37 0.36
CA VAL A 201 -3.95 -8.36 -0.13
C VAL A 201 -3.75 -9.42 -1.20
N ASN A 202 -3.44 -8.98 -2.41
CA ASN A 202 -3.07 -9.83 -3.52
C ASN A 202 -1.54 -9.87 -3.67
N LEU A 203 -0.99 -11.07 -3.82
CA LEU A 203 0.43 -11.26 -4.12
C LEU A 203 0.57 -11.70 -5.57
N PHE A 204 1.45 -11.05 -6.31
CA PHE A 204 1.70 -11.34 -7.72
C PHE A 204 3.18 -11.40 -8.01
N THR A 205 3.60 -12.46 -8.73
CA THR A 205 4.96 -12.55 -9.27
C THR A 205 4.90 -12.25 -10.76
N ARG A 206 5.72 -11.32 -11.24
CA ARG A 206 5.86 -11.07 -12.67
C ARG A 206 6.77 -12.15 -13.27
N SER A 207 6.19 -13.10 -14.00
CA SER A 207 6.96 -14.07 -14.78
C SER A 207 7.54 -13.36 -16.01
N THR A 208 8.85 -13.42 -16.19
CA THR A 208 9.49 -13.18 -17.48
C THR A 208 9.60 -14.52 -18.20
N ASP A 209 9.28 -14.57 -19.49
CA ASP A 209 9.21 -15.82 -20.29
C ASP A 209 10.53 -16.63 -20.29
N GLU A 210 11.65 -16.02 -19.92
CA GLU A 210 12.97 -16.65 -19.94
C GLU A 210 13.28 -17.54 -18.73
N ASP A 211 12.43 -17.55 -17.69
CA ASP A 211 12.84 -17.96 -16.34
C ASP A 211 12.30 -19.35 -15.88
N ILE A 212 11.87 -20.18 -16.84
CA ILE A 212 11.27 -21.51 -16.59
C ILE A 212 12.34 -22.60 -16.33
N THR A 213 13.59 -22.38 -16.72
CA THR A 213 14.57 -23.49 -16.84
C THR A 213 15.51 -23.70 -15.65
N THR A 214 15.66 -22.76 -14.71
CA THR A 214 16.77 -22.78 -13.72
C THR A 214 16.38 -22.96 -12.25
N GLY A 215 15.12 -23.29 -11.96
CA GLY A 215 14.74 -23.77 -10.63
C GLY A 215 14.05 -22.74 -9.72
N VAL A 216 13.45 -23.29 -8.67
CA VAL A 216 12.35 -22.77 -7.86
C VAL A 216 12.79 -21.58 -6.99
N SER A 217 12.93 -20.41 -7.60
CA SER A 217 13.03 -19.16 -6.85
C SER A 217 11.69 -18.85 -6.17
N ARG A 218 11.69 -18.81 -4.83
CA ARG A 218 10.53 -18.36 -4.06
C ARG A 218 10.56 -16.86 -3.93
N THR A 219 9.51 -16.24 -4.43
CA THR A 219 9.35 -14.80 -4.30
C THR A 219 8.94 -14.42 -2.89
N ALA A 220 9.68 -13.52 -2.25
CA ALA A 220 9.39 -13.07 -0.89
C ALA A 220 8.47 -11.85 -0.87
N TYR A 221 7.58 -11.79 0.12
CA TYR A 221 6.67 -10.69 0.37
C TYR A 221 6.67 -10.37 1.87
N LYS A 222 6.49 -9.09 2.20
CA LYS A 222 6.38 -8.64 3.59
C LYS A 222 5.11 -7.83 3.79
N THR A 223 4.39 -8.11 4.86
CA THR A 223 3.16 -7.40 5.21
C THR A 223 3.16 -7.13 6.72
N ILE A 224 2.86 -5.89 7.09
CA ILE A 224 2.83 -5.43 8.47
C ILE A 224 1.51 -4.69 8.69
N PHE A 225 0.74 -5.12 9.68
CA PHE A 225 -0.49 -4.46 10.09
C PHE A 225 -0.43 -4.10 11.57
N HIS A 226 -0.81 -2.87 11.90
CA HIS A 226 -0.85 -2.42 13.27
C HIS A 226 -2.09 -1.57 13.54
N THR A 227 -2.85 -1.91 14.58
CA THR A 227 -3.85 -1.03 15.19
C THR A 227 -3.83 -1.20 16.71
N SER A 228 -4.49 -0.32 17.46
CA SER A 228 -4.44 -0.37 18.93
C SER A 228 -5.79 -0.44 19.62
N LYS A 229 -6.87 0.02 18.99
CA LYS A 229 -8.21 0.06 19.64
C LYS A 229 -9.35 -0.18 18.66
N ALA A 230 -9.08 -0.85 17.54
CA ALA A 230 -10.07 -1.07 16.51
C ALA A 230 -9.92 -2.45 15.85
N PRO A 231 -10.99 -2.98 15.24
CA PRO A 231 -10.94 -4.26 14.54
C PRO A 231 -9.90 -4.26 13.43
N LEU A 232 -9.22 -5.40 13.30
CA LEU A 232 -8.25 -5.66 12.23
C LEU A 232 -8.70 -6.88 11.44
N THR A 233 -8.97 -6.71 10.15
CA THR A 233 -9.33 -7.79 9.23
C THR A 233 -8.38 -7.76 8.05
N VAL A 234 -7.68 -8.87 7.81
CA VAL A 234 -6.79 -9.02 6.66
C VAL A 234 -7.08 -10.35 5.96
N ILE A 235 -7.27 -10.29 4.65
CA ILE A 235 -7.49 -11.47 3.81
C ILE A 235 -6.51 -11.49 2.64
N TYR A 236 -6.09 -12.69 2.24
CA TYR A 236 -5.24 -12.91 1.06
C TYR A 236 -6.00 -13.74 0.01
N PRO A 237 -6.81 -13.10 -0.85
CA PRO A 237 -7.63 -13.83 -1.82
C PRO A 237 -6.81 -14.47 -2.96
N SER A 238 -5.61 -13.94 -3.26
CA SER A 238 -4.76 -14.43 -4.34
C SER A 238 -3.28 -14.39 -3.93
N ALA A 239 -2.57 -15.49 -4.15
CA ALA A 239 -1.12 -15.58 -4.02
C ALA A 239 -0.56 -16.64 -5.00
N PRO A 240 0.70 -16.51 -5.45
CA PRO A 240 1.34 -17.53 -6.27
C PRO A 240 1.48 -18.86 -5.51
N GLU A 241 1.55 -19.98 -6.22
CA GLU A 241 1.73 -21.31 -5.60
C GLU A 241 3.01 -21.41 -4.79
N SER A 242 4.09 -20.76 -5.26
CA SER A 242 5.40 -20.76 -4.62
C SER A 242 5.80 -19.35 -4.24
N HIS A 243 5.61 -18.99 -2.97
CA HIS A 243 6.02 -17.70 -2.43
C HIS A 243 6.62 -17.83 -1.03
N ASN A 244 7.02 -16.72 -0.42
CA ASN A 244 7.41 -16.66 0.99
C ASN A 244 6.82 -15.39 1.61
N LEU A 245 5.73 -15.53 2.37
CA LEU A 245 5.05 -14.43 3.03
C LEU A 245 5.57 -14.27 4.46
N THR A 246 6.10 -13.09 4.76
CA THR A 246 6.36 -12.64 6.12
C THR A 246 5.25 -11.69 6.55
N LEU A 247 4.43 -12.11 7.51
CA LEU A 247 3.29 -11.35 8.03
C LEU A 247 3.51 -11.02 9.51
N PHE A 248 3.53 -9.73 9.82
CA PHE A 248 3.50 -9.21 11.17
C PHE A 248 2.18 -8.50 11.41
N THR A 249 1.44 -8.92 12.42
CA THR A 249 0.20 -8.25 12.81
C THR A 249 0.26 -7.92 14.30
N SER A 250 -0.09 -6.69 14.65
CA SER A 250 -0.15 -6.24 16.03
C SER A 250 -1.45 -5.49 16.30
N ASN A 251 -2.29 -6.00 17.18
CA ASN A 251 -3.55 -5.34 17.57
C ASN A 251 -3.74 -5.40 19.09
N SER A 252 -4.08 -4.30 19.72
CA SER A 252 -4.50 -4.29 21.14
C SER A 252 -5.99 -4.00 21.27
N HIS A 253 -6.61 -4.44 22.36
CA HIS A 253 -7.96 -4.01 22.77
C HIS A 253 -9.11 -4.22 21.76
N ALA A 254 -8.91 -4.98 20.68
CA ALA A 254 -9.93 -5.20 19.66
C ALA A 254 -9.74 -6.53 18.91
N PRO A 255 -10.81 -7.05 18.27
CA PRO A 255 -10.73 -8.31 17.54
C PRO A 255 -9.79 -8.25 16.33
N THR A 256 -9.12 -9.37 16.05
CA THR A 256 -8.27 -9.56 14.88
C THR A 256 -8.67 -10.81 14.13
N THR A 257 -8.95 -10.66 12.83
CA THR A 257 -9.25 -11.76 11.91
C THR A 257 -8.23 -11.76 10.79
N LEU A 258 -7.47 -12.85 10.67
CA LEU A 258 -6.53 -13.06 9.58
C LEU A 258 -6.94 -14.29 8.77
N ARG A 259 -6.99 -14.15 7.44
CA ARG A 259 -7.18 -15.28 6.53
C ARG A 259 -6.01 -15.37 5.55
N LEU A 260 -5.16 -16.37 5.75
CA LEU A 260 -3.97 -16.59 4.94
C LEU A 260 -4.33 -17.22 3.58
N PRO A 261 -3.44 -17.14 2.57
CA PRO A 261 -3.67 -17.84 1.31
C PRO A 261 -3.49 -19.36 1.50
N THR A 262 -4.19 -20.17 0.71
CA THR A 262 -4.05 -21.63 0.74
C THR A 262 -2.64 -22.10 0.36
N SER A 263 -1.90 -21.29 -0.40
CA SER A 263 -0.50 -21.51 -0.74
C SER A 263 0.48 -20.95 0.30
N PHE A 264 0.03 -20.57 1.51
CA PHE A 264 0.87 -19.91 2.51
C PHE A 264 2.11 -20.73 2.85
N THR A 265 3.25 -20.07 2.69
CA THR A 265 4.59 -20.49 3.12
C THR A 265 5.31 -19.26 3.65
N GLY A 266 6.00 -19.37 4.78
CA GLY A 266 6.78 -18.26 5.35
C GLY A 266 6.66 -18.11 6.86
N SER A 267 6.52 -16.89 7.36
CA SER A 267 6.45 -16.62 8.79
C SER A 267 5.29 -15.70 9.13
N LEU A 268 4.54 -16.07 10.15
CA LEU A 268 3.45 -15.30 10.74
C LEU A 268 3.80 -15.02 12.20
N ALA A 269 3.81 -13.74 12.56
CA ALA A 269 3.84 -13.29 13.94
C ALA A 269 2.65 -12.38 14.20
N LEU A 270 1.77 -12.82 15.08
CA LEU A 270 0.56 -12.11 15.45
C LEU A 270 0.59 -11.84 16.96
N ARG A 271 0.58 -10.56 17.32
CA ARG A 271 0.73 -10.13 18.70
C ARG A 271 -0.45 -9.27 19.09
N SER A 272 -0.99 -9.53 20.27
CA SER A 272 -1.81 -8.57 20.97
C SER A 272 -1.08 -8.05 22.19
N GLN A 273 -1.04 -6.72 22.31
CA GLN A 273 -0.41 -6.04 23.43
C GLN A 273 -1.49 -5.65 24.44
N GLY A 274 -1.19 -5.81 25.71
CA GLY A 274 -2.05 -5.37 26.81
C GLY A 274 -1.21 -5.02 28.04
N PRO A 275 -1.83 -4.43 29.07
CA PRO A 275 -1.15 -4.14 30.32
C PRO A 275 -0.60 -5.43 30.95
N PRO A 276 0.62 -5.43 31.52
CA PRO A 276 1.28 -6.64 32.02
C PRO A 276 0.55 -7.35 33.17
N HIS A 277 -0.49 -6.74 33.74
CA HIS A 277 -1.21 -7.24 34.91
C HIS A 277 -2.64 -7.72 34.62
N ARG A 278 -3.06 -7.74 33.36
CA ARG A 278 -4.37 -8.26 32.99
C ARG A 278 -4.23 -9.69 32.47
N PRO A 279 -4.94 -10.67 33.04
CA PRO A 279 -5.00 -12.00 32.46
C PRO A 279 -5.64 -11.91 31.07
N PRO A 280 -5.21 -12.75 30.12
CA PRO A 280 -5.80 -12.77 28.79
C PRO A 280 -7.30 -13.02 28.89
N HIS A 281 -8.10 -12.25 28.15
CA HIS A 281 -9.54 -12.41 28.15
C HIS A 281 -9.95 -13.75 27.53
N ARG A 282 -9.23 -14.20 26.51
CA ARG A 282 -9.42 -15.49 25.83
C ARG A 282 -8.11 -16.02 25.25
N PRO A 283 -7.92 -17.36 25.21
CA PRO A 283 -6.81 -17.96 24.49
C PRO A 283 -6.93 -17.69 22.98
N PRO A 284 -5.81 -17.66 22.24
CA PRO A 284 -5.86 -17.49 20.79
C PRO A 284 -6.57 -18.68 20.14
N ILE A 285 -7.44 -18.42 19.16
CA ILE A 285 -8.11 -19.48 18.41
C ILE A 285 -7.47 -19.58 17.02
N VAL A 286 -6.90 -20.74 16.72
CA VAL A 286 -6.34 -21.07 15.41
C VAL A 286 -7.27 -22.07 14.74
N HIS A 287 -7.90 -21.63 13.67
CA HIS A 287 -8.74 -22.46 12.81
C HIS A 287 -7.90 -22.98 11.64
N PHE A 288 -7.62 -24.27 11.65
CA PHE A 288 -7.01 -24.98 10.52
C PHE A 288 -8.00 -26.04 10.04
N ASP A 289 -8.62 -25.79 8.89
CA ASP A 289 -9.53 -26.74 8.26
C ASP A 289 -8.74 -27.66 7.33
N GLN A 290 -8.24 -28.76 7.91
CA GLN A 290 -7.44 -29.74 7.20
C GLN A 290 -8.22 -30.40 6.05
N ASP A 291 -9.54 -30.56 6.18
CA ASP A 291 -10.37 -31.22 5.16
C ASP A 291 -10.58 -30.30 3.94
N SER A 292 -10.52 -28.99 4.14
CA SER A 292 -10.56 -27.99 3.06
C SER A 292 -9.20 -27.76 2.38
N ASP A 293 -8.10 -28.25 2.95
CA ASP A 293 -6.76 -27.96 2.46
C ASP A 293 -6.38 -28.83 1.25
N LYS A 294 -6.48 -28.23 0.06
CA LYS A 294 -6.17 -28.88 -1.22
C LYS A 294 -4.70 -29.32 -1.36
N HIS A 295 -3.81 -28.81 -0.51
CA HIS A 295 -2.38 -29.07 -0.55
C HIS A 295 -1.91 -30.12 0.46
N GLY A 296 -2.83 -30.73 1.22
CA GLY A 296 -2.51 -31.77 2.21
C GLY A 296 -1.57 -31.31 3.32
N ARG A 297 -1.56 -30.01 3.62
CA ARG A 297 -0.79 -29.39 4.70
C ARG A 297 -1.30 -29.90 6.05
N SER A 298 -0.44 -29.87 7.05
CA SER A 298 -0.82 -30.15 8.43
C SER A 298 -0.27 -29.08 9.38
N LEU A 299 -1.05 -28.73 10.40
CA LEU A 299 -0.62 -27.80 11.45
C LEU A 299 -0.03 -28.61 12.62
N GLN A 300 1.27 -28.46 12.84
CA GLN A 300 1.95 -29.04 13.99
C GLN A 300 2.10 -27.98 15.09
N VAL A 301 1.25 -28.06 16.12
CA VAL A 301 1.36 -27.20 17.31
C VAL A 301 2.53 -27.68 18.16
N SER A 302 3.52 -26.80 18.38
CA SER A 302 4.71 -27.13 19.17
C SER A 302 4.58 -26.71 20.63
N SER A 303 3.84 -25.64 20.90
CA SER A 303 3.59 -25.14 22.25
C SER A 303 2.26 -24.40 22.32
N THR A 304 1.56 -24.56 23.44
CA THR A 304 0.31 -23.87 23.76
C THR A 304 0.32 -23.49 25.24
N SER A 305 -0.01 -22.23 25.52
CA SER A 305 -0.28 -21.68 26.85
C SER A 305 -1.55 -20.81 26.79
N ASP A 306 -1.95 -20.24 27.93
CA ASP A 306 -3.12 -19.37 28.04
C ASP A 306 -3.10 -18.16 27.08
N ASN A 307 -1.90 -17.74 26.66
CA ASN A 307 -1.68 -16.53 25.86
C ASN A 307 -0.76 -16.72 24.65
N LEU A 308 -0.27 -17.94 24.39
CA LEU A 308 0.69 -18.21 23.33
C LEU A 308 0.35 -19.51 22.61
N VAL A 309 0.34 -19.46 21.28
CA VAL A 309 0.32 -20.63 20.41
C VAL A 309 1.49 -20.54 19.45
N MET A 310 2.37 -21.52 19.52
CA MET A 310 3.44 -21.72 18.54
C MET A 310 3.11 -22.94 17.71
N ALA A 311 3.15 -22.79 16.39
CA ALA A 311 2.87 -23.86 15.46
C ALA A 311 3.73 -23.78 14.21
N ARG A 312 3.80 -24.89 13.48
CA ARG A 312 4.43 -24.99 12.17
C ARG A 312 3.42 -25.54 11.17
N VAL A 313 3.28 -24.87 10.03
CA VAL A 313 2.52 -25.39 8.90
C VAL A 313 3.45 -26.26 8.07
N LEU A 314 3.24 -27.57 8.11
CA LEU A 314 3.98 -28.53 7.32
C LEU A 314 3.31 -28.69 5.95
N PRO A 315 4.07 -28.68 4.85
CA PRO A 315 3.50 -28.95 3.53
C PRO A 315 3.08 -30.41 3.37
N GLY A 316 2.10 -30.67 2.51
CA GLY A 316 1.77 -32.02 2.09
C GLY A 316 2.92 -32.68 1.34
N SER A 317 3.13 -33.98 1.59
CA SER A 317 4.15 -34.77 0.91
C SER A 317 3.61 -35.29 -0.43
N SER A 318 3.68 -34.51 -1.50
CA SER A 318 3.29 -34.99 -2.84
C SER A 318 4.42 -35.73 -3.57
N ASP A 319 5.69 -35.31 -3.41
CA ASP A 319 6.79 -35.77 -4.28
C ASP A 319 8.11 -36.09 -3.54
N GLY A 320 8.05 -36.40 -2.24
CA GLY A 320 9.23 -36.74 -1.43
C GLY A 320 10.21 -35.58 -1.16
N VAL A 321 10.09 -34.46 -1.86
CA VAL A 321 10.74 -33.20 -1.52
C VAL A 321 9.85 -32.48 -0.51
N GLN A 322 10.34 -32.29 0.72
CA GLN A 322 9.63 -31.48 1.71
C GLN A 322 9.96 -30.00 1.51
N PRO A 323 9.01 -29.16 1.05
CA PRO A 323 9.26 -27.74 1.00
C PRO A 323 9.44 -27.16 2.41
N ALA A 324 10.13 -26.02 2.52
CA ALA A 324 10.19 -25.31 3.80
C ALA A 324 8.76 -24.93 4.23
N GLY A 325 8.35 -25.41 5.41
CA GLY A 325 7.05 -25.10 6.02
C GLY A 325 6.96 -23.68 6.55
N GLY A 326 5.78 -23.31 7.04
CA GLY A 326 5.51 -22.00 7.64
C GLY A 326 5.70 -21.99 9.16
N LEU A 327 6.22 -20.90 9.74
CA LEU A 327 6.24 -20.68 11.20
C LEU A 327 5.07 -19.79 11.60
N VAL A 328 4.34 -20.17 12.65
CA VAL A 328 3.22 -19.42 13.22
C VAL A 328 3.52 -19.15 14.69
N ASP A 329 3.62 -17.88 15.05
CA ASP A 329 3.80 -17.36 16.42
C ASP A 329 2.62 -16.43 16.75
N VAL A 330 1.73 -16.88 17.63
CA VAL A 330 0.51 -16.17 17.98
C VAL A 330 0.49 -15.90 19.49
N GLN A 331 0.48 -14.64 19.87
CA GLN A 331 0.41 -14.21 21.26
C GLN A 331 -0.80 -13.31 21.50
N THR A 332 -1.70 -13.68 22.42
CA THR A 332 -2.87 -12.86 22.79
C THR A 332 -2.74 -12.31 24.21
N ILE A 333 -3.02 -11.02 24.39
CA ILE A 333 -3.20 -10.45 25.75
C ILE A 333 -4.61 -9.87 25.84
N GLU A 334 -5.02 -9.03 24.89
CA GLU A 334 -6.36 -8.47 24.83
C GLU A 334 -6.94 -8.49 23.42
N GLY A 335 -8.13 -9.08 23.27
CA GLY A 335 -8.86 -9.16 22.00
C GLY A 335 -9.05 -10.60 21.52
N ASP A 336 -10.18 -10.84 20.87
CA ASP A 336 -10.45 -12.10 20.18
C ASP A 336 -9.56 -12.19 18.95
N LEU A 337 -8.99 -13.37 18.72
CA LEU A 337 -8.06 -13.60 17.63
C LEU A 337 -8.47 -14.86 16.91
N ASP A 338 -8.82 -14.67 15.64
CA ASP A 338 -9.21 -15.74 14.74
C ASP A 338 -8.21 -15.79 13.58
N LEU A 339 -7.38 -16.84 13.58
CA LEU A 339 -6.49 -17.16 12.48
C LEU A 339 -7.11 -18.27 11.63
N LEU A 340 -7.40 -17.98 10.37
CA LEU A 340 -7.91 -18.92 9.37
C LEU A 340 -6.77 -19.25 8.39
N LEU A 341 -6.37 -20.52 8.36
CA LEU A 341 -5.24 -21.04 7.57
C LEU A 341 -5.65 -21.83 6.33
#